data_AF-A0A926TF82-F1
#
_entry.id   AF-A0A926TF82-F1
#
_cell.length_a   1.000
_cell.length_b   1.000
_cell.length_c   1.000
_cell.angle_alpha   90.00
_cell.angle_beta   90.00
_cell.angle_gamma   90.00
#
_symmetry.space_group_name_H-M   'P 1'
#
loop_
_entity.id
_entity.type
_entity.pdbx_description
1 polymer ?
#
loop_
_entity_poly.entity_id
_entity_poly.type
_entity_poly.pdbx_seq_one_letter_code
_entity_poly.pdbx_strand_id
1 'polypeptide(L)'
;PTVFGRIGGVSPALMLGGGKSLFGYWDQHTRCWSKVLLHVGSKEQYSFYGVWLDYVPITRDFYNHLKQLGYSDHEVRFVLAEGDTHHETSWQKRLPEMLRWLLEDA
;
A
#
# COMPACT_ATOMS: atom_id res chain seq x y z
N PRO A 1 12.83 -4.78 -7.91
CA PRO A 1 13.21 -3.36 -8.09
C PRO A 1 13.97 -3.04 -9.40
N THR A 2 14.60 -4.03 -10.05
CA THR A 2 15.42 -3.81 -11.25
C THR A 2 14.64 -3.35 -12.50
N VAL A 3 13.32 -3.60 -12.53
CA VAL A 3 12.41 -3.11 -13.58
C VAL A 3 11.62 -1.90 -13.09
N PHE A 4 11.00 -2.01 -11.92
CA PHE A 4 10.25 -0.93 -11.28
C PHE A 4 10.84 -0.63 -9.89
N GLY A 5 11.37 0.59 -9.72
CA GLY A 5 11.87 1.10 -8.44
C GLY A 5 10.84 1.89 -7.64
N ARG A 6 9.68 2.21 -8.21
CA ARG A 6 8.63 3.03 -7.58
C ARG A 6 7.29 2.32 -7.71
N ILE A 7 6.58 2.15 -6.60
CA ILE A 7 5.33 1.37 -6.52
C ILE A 7 4.30 2.18 -5.73
N GLY A 8 3.14 2.43 -6.32
CA GLY A 8 1.98 3.00 -5.63
C GLY A 8 0.87 1.95 -5.50
N GLY A 9 0.70 1.39 -4.32
CA GLY A 9 -0.42 0.50 -3.98
C GLY A 9 -1.60 1.31 -3.48
N VAL A 10 -2.63 1.47 -4.32
CA VAL A 10 -3.87 2.16 -3.98
C VAL A 10 -4.93 1.12 -3.67
N SER A 11 -5.46 1.16 -2.44
CA SER A 11 -6.43 0.19 -1.92
C SER A 11 -5.97 -1.26 -2.18
N PRO A 12 -4.74 -1.63 -1.78
CA PRO A 12 -4.14 -2.89 -2.20
C PRO A 12 -4.87 -4.09 -1.58
N ALA A 13 -5.16 -5.09 -2.40
CA ALA A 13 -5.81 -6.33 -1.95
C ALA A 13 -4.79 -7.31 -1.31
N LEU A 14 -4.20 -6.90 -0.18
CA LEU A 14 -3.07 -7.58 0.48
C LEU A 14 -3.39 -8.97 1.06
N MET A 15 -4.68 -9.22 1.29
CA MET A 15 -5.23 -10.51 1.73
C MET A 15 -5.26 -11.56 0.62
N LEU A 16 -5.14 -11.15 -0.64
CA LEU A 16 -5.19 -12.06 -1.77
C LEU A 16 -3.79 -12.59 -2.09
N GLY A 17 -3.68 -13.91 -2.24
CA GLY A 17 -2.43 -14.58 -2.61
C GLY A 17 -2.46 -16.12 -2.59
N GLY A 18 -3.65 -16.73 -2.50
CA GLY A 18 -3.77 -18.18 -2.33
C GLY A 18 -3.30 -18.62 -0.93
N GLY A 19 -2.54 -19.71 -0.84
CA GLY A 19 -2.04 -20.27 0.43
C GLY A 19 -1.05 -19.39 1.21
N LYS A 20 -0.70 -18.19 0.71
CA LYS A 20 0.07 -17.16 1.42
C LYS A 20 -0.50 -15.77 1.11
N SER A 21 -0.52 -14.87 2.10
CA SER A 21 -0.79 -13.44 1.87
C SER A 21 0.46 -12.74 1.33
N LEU A 22 0.34 -11.48 0.86
CA LEU A 22 1.49 -10.71 0.38
C LEU A 22 2.60 -10.58 1.43
N PHE A 23 2.24 -10.57 2.72
CA PHE A 23 3.19 -10.60 3.86
C PHE A 23 4.17 -11.76 3.76
N GLY A 24 3.69 -12.96 3.40
CA GLY A 24 4.51 -14.17 3.30
C GLY A 24 5.28 -14.29 1.99
N TYR A 25 4.96 -13.48 0.98
CA TYR A 25 5.73 -13.35 -0.25
C TYR A 25 6.80 -12.26 -0.16
N TRP A 26 6.54 -11.24 0.64
CA TRP A 26 7.45 -10.12 0.87
C TRP A 26 7.99 -10.20 2.29
N ASP A 27 8.79 -11.21 2.59
CA ASP A 27 9.29 -11.54 3.93
C ASP A 27 10.73 -11.06 4.20
N GLN A 28 11.33 -10.33 3.25
CA GLN A 28 12.68 -9.76 3.38
C GLN A 28 12.81 -8.41 2.68
N HIS A 29 13.75 -7.57 3.15
CA HIS A 29 14.12 -6.33 2.47
C HIS A 29 14.75 -6.61 1.11
N THR A 30 14.35 -5.88 0.07
CA THR A 30 14.91 -6.10 -1.28
C THR A 30 16.38 -5.72 -1.42
N ARG A 31 16.91 -4.89 -0.50
CA ARG A 31 18.29 -4.34 -0.52
C ARG A 31 18.67 -3.63 -1.82
N CYS A 32 17.68 -3.20 -2.59
CA CYS A 32 17.85 -2.30 -3.71
C CYS A 32 17.03 -1.04 -3.43
N TRP A 33 17.46 0.08 -4.01
CA TRP A 33 16.70 1.31 -3.93
C TRP A 33 15.26 1.11 -4.44
N SER A 34 14.28 1.49 -3.62
CA SER A 34 12.87 1.48 -4.00
C SER A 34 12.04 2.49 -3.20
N LYS A 35 10.93 2.95 -3.78
CA LYS A 35 9.89 3.74 -3.10
C LYS A 35 8.55 3.01 -3.20
N VAL A 36 7.91 2.75 -2.07
CA VAL A 36 6.65 2.04 -1.93
C VAL A 36 5.65 2.92 -1.19
N LEU A 37 4.59 3.32 -1.87
CA LEU A 37 3.48 4.05 -1.29
C LEU A 37 2.30 3.11 -1.09
N LEU A 38 1.76 3.09 0.12
CA LEU A 38 0.56 2.35 0.49
C LEU A 38 -0.54 3.35 0.82
N HIS A 39 -1.59 3.39 0.02
CA HIS A 39 -2.70 4.33 0.15
C HIS A 39 -4.01 3.58 0.41
N VAL A 40 -4.77 4.04 1.40
CA VAL A 40 -6.12 3.52 1.71
C VAL A 40 -7.02 4.64 2.22
N GLY A 41 -8.28 4.66 1.80
CA GLY A 41 -9.31 5.56 2.32
C GLY A 41 -9.85 5.14 3.69
N SER A 42 -10.18 6.10 4.57
CA SER A 42 -10.64 5.81 5.93
C SER A 42 -12.02 5.13 5.99
N LYS A 43 -12.78 5.17 4.89
CA LYS A 43 -14.11 4.56 4.76
C LYS A 43 -14.10 3.36 3.82
N GLU A 44 -12.94 2.79 3.53
CA GLU A 44 -12.83 1.58 2.73
C GLU A 44 -13.29 0.35 3.51
N GLN A 45 -14.58 0.05 3.39
CA GLN A 45 -15.16 -1.22 3.81
C GLN A 45 -15.71 -1.90 2.56
N TYR A 46 -15.10 -3.02 2.17
CA TYR A 46 -15.53 -3.75 0.99
C TYR A 46 -16.11 -5.10 1.40
N SER A 47 -17.33 -5.37 0.96
CA SER A 47 -17.95 -6.69 1.09
C SER A 47 -17.75 -7.44 -0.22
N PHE A 48 -16.97 -8.52 -0.17
CA PHE A 48 -16.78 -9.43 -1.30
C PHE A 48 -17.45 -10.76 -0.97
N TYR A 49 -18.53 -11.10 -1.67
CA TYR A 49 -19.29 -12.35 -1.46
C TYR A 49 -19.63 -12.65 0.01
N GLY A 50 -19.96 -11.62 0.81
CA GLY A 50 -20.33 -11.77 2.22
C GLY A 50 -19.15 -11.76 3.21
N VAL A 51 -17.92 -11.61 2.72
CA VAL A 51 -16.73 -11.39 3.57
C VAL A 51 -16.43 -9.90 3.63
N TRP A 52 -16.38 -9.38 4.86
CA TRP A 52 -15.93 -8.02 5.12
C TRP A 52 -14.41 -7.96 5.08
N LEU A 53 -13.88 -7.20 4.12
CA LEU A 53 -12.47 -6.89 4.02
C LEU A 53 -12.25 -5.49 4.59
N ASP A 54 -11.52 -5.43 5.70
CA ASP A 54 -11.10 -4.17 6.31
C ASP A 54 -9.74 -3.76 5.75
N TYR A 55 -9.76 -2.83 4.78
CA TYR A 55 -8.57 -2.41 4.05
C TYR A 55 -7.63 -1.55 4.92
N VAL A 56 -8.16 -0.84 5.92
CA VAL A 56 -7.36 0.10 6.72
C VAL A 56 -6.39 -0.65 7.64
N PRO A 57 -6.82 -1.60 8.50
CA PRO A 57 -5.92 -2.38 9.34
C PRO A 57 -4.92 -3.18 8.53
N ILE A 58 -5.35 -3.90 7.49
CA ILE A 58 -4.43 -4.76 6.74
C ILE A 58 -3.35 -3.97 6.00
N THR A 59 -3.69 -2.78 5.47
CA THR A 59 -2.70 -1.91 4.81
C THR A 59 -1.72 -1.33 5.82
N ARG A 60 -2.20 -0.95 7.01
CA ARG A 60 -1.34 -0.48 8.11
C ARG A 60 -0.44 -1.60 8.63
N ASP A 61 -0.95 -2.80 8.79
CA ASP A 61 -0.18 -3.96 9.23
C ASP A 61 0.90 -4.33 8.22
N PHE A 62 0.60 -4.23 6.92
CA PHE A 62 1.59 -4.46 5.88
C PHE A 62 2.67 -3.37 5.84
N TYR A 63 2.30 -2.11 6.05
CA TYR A 63 3.27 -1.04 6.26
C TYR A 63 4.21 -1.37 7.44
N ASN A 64 3.65 -1.76 8.59
CA ASN A 64 4.44 -2.13 9.77
C ASN A 64 5.33 -3.35 9.52
N HIS A 65 4.84 -4.33 8.77
CA HIS A 65 5.63 -5.49 8.32
C HIS A 65 6.83 -5.04 7.50
N LEU A 66 6.66 -4.16 6.50
CA LEU A 66 7.78 -3.61 5.74
C LEU A 66 8.75 -2.82 6.65
N LYS A 67 8.25 -2.04 7.62
CA LYS A 67 9.11 -1.38 8.61
C LYS A 67 9.95 -2.38 9.41
N GLN A 68 9.37 -3.50 9.84
CA GLN A 68 10.08 -4.57 10.56
C GLN A 68 11.15 -5.26 9.71
N LEU A 69 10.95 -5.34 8.39
CA LEU A 69 11.95 -5.86 7.46
C LEU A 69 13.13 -4.88 7.23
N GLY A 70 13.02 -3.64 7.71
CA GLY A 70 14.10 -2.65 7.65
C GLY A 70 13.89 -1.53 6.64
N TYR A 71 12.71 -1.42 6.01
CA TYR A 71 12.40 -0.31 5.11
C TYR A 71 12.34 1.01 5.89
N SER A 72 13.03 2.03 5.39
CA SER A 72 13.10 3.36 5.99
C SER A 72 11.96 4.28 5.50
N ASP A 73 11.80 5.45 6.13
CA ASP A 73 10.69 6.38 5.83
C ASP A 73 10.79 7.02 4.43
N HIS A 74 11.98 7.04 3.83
CA HIS A 74 12.16 7.48 2.45
C HIS A 74 11.83 6.39 1.43
N GLU A 75 11.85 5.12 1.85
CA GLU A 75 11.55 3.96 1.00
C GLU A 75 10.08 3.53 1.10
N VAL A 76 9.43 3.68 2.25
CA VAL A 76 8.03 3.29 2.42
C VAL A 76 7.19 4.38 3.10
N ARG A 77 6.02 4.66 2.54
CA ARG A 77 5.06 5.63 3.08
C ARG A 77 3.66 5.03 3.13
N PHE A 78 2.99 5.20 4.26
CA PHE A 78 1.57 4.89 4.45
C PHE A 78 0.75 6.18 4.42
N VAL A 79 -0.37 6.17 3.68
CA VAL A 79 -1.30 7.29 3.55
C VAL A 79 -2.71 6.79 3.87
N LEU A 80 -3.31 7.37 4.91
CA LEU A 80 -4.72 7.21 5.24
C LEU A 80 -5.49 8.43 4.70
N ALA A 81 -6.32 8.22 3.70
CA ALA A 81 -7.06 9.29 3.05
C ALA A 81 -8.42 9.48 3.72
N GLU A 82 -8.54 10.54 4.53
CA GLU A 82 -9.74 10.78 5.31
C GLU A 82 -10.97 11.02 4.43
N GLY A 83 -12.06 10.30 4.74
CA GLY A 83 -13.34 10.37 4.06
C GLY A 83 -13.43 9.61 2.73
N ASP A 84 -12.31 9.07 2.23
CA ASP A 84 -12.24 8.38 0.94
C ASP A 84 -12.71 6.91 1.06
N THR A 85 -13.26 6.38 -0.04
CA THR A 85 -13.82 5.03 -0.15
C THR A 85 -13.14 4.25 -1.27
N HIS A 86 -13.50 2.98 -1.44
CA HIS A 86 -12.89 2.08 -2.43
C HIS A 86 -13.49 2.34 -3.82
N HIS A 87 -13.15 3.49 -4.40
CA HIS A 87 -13.75 3.99 -5.62
C HIS A 87 -12.78 4.88 -6.41
N GLU A 88 -12.86 4.82 -7.74
CA GLU A 88 -11.95 5.48 -8.67
C GLU A 88 -11.89 7.00 -8.50
N THR A 89 -13.01 7.63 -8.14
CA THR A 89 -13.07 9.08 -7.88
C THR A 89 -12.24 9.49 -6.65
N SER A 90 -12.23 8.67 -5.60
CA SER A 90 -11.36 8.87 -4.43
C SER A 90 -9.89 8.68 -4.81
N TRP A 91 -9.57 7.68 -5.64
CA TRP A 91 -8.20 7.44 -6.11
C TRP A 91 -7.69 8.57 -7.02
N GLN A 92 -8.52 9.02 -7.96
CA GLN A 92 -8.21 10.11 -8.89
C GLN A 92 -7.86 11.39 -8.13
N LYS A 93 -8.63 11.74 -7.10
CA LYS A 93 -8.40 12.91 -6.25
C LYS A 93 -7.01 12.90 -5.59
N ARG A 94 -6.50 11.71 -5.24
CA ARG A 94 -5.23 11.53 -4.52
C ARG A 94 -4.04 11.28 -5.42
N LEU A 95 -4.28 10.89 -6.68
CA LEU A 95 -3.24 10.54 -7.64
C LEU A 95 -2.13 11.60 -7.77
N PRO A 96 -2.42 12.92 -7.88
CA PRO A 96 -1.36 13.92 -7.98
C PRO A 96 -0.40 13.94 -6.78
N GLU A 97 -0.92 13.76 -5.57
CA GLU A 97 -0.12 13.73 -4.33
C GLU A 97 0.71 12.44 -4.24
N MET A 98 0.12 11.30 -4.59
CA MET A 98 0.83 10.02 -4.63
C MET A 98 1.97 10.04 -5.64
N LEU A 99 1.72 10.56 -6.84
CA LEU A 99 2.74 10.71 -7.88
C LEU A 99 3.82 11.70 -7.48
N ARG A 100 3.46 12.81 -6.82
CA ARG A 100 4.45 13.75 -6.28
C ARG A 100 5.43 12.97 -5.41
N TRP A 101 4.96 12.26 -4.38
CA TRP A 101 5.83 11.51 -3.49
C TRP A 101 6.68 10.44 -4.19
N LEU A 102 6.07 9.67 -5.10
CA LEU A 102 6.79 8.62 -5.80
C LEU A 102 7.91 9.19 -6.69
N LEU A 103 7.71 10.37 -7.28
CA LEU A 103 8.62 10.97 -8.25
C LEU A 103 9.60 11.98 -7.64
N GLU A 104 9.46 12.37 -6.37
CA GLU A 104 10.50 13.15 -5.67
C GLU A 104 11.82 12.38 -5.68
N ASP A 105 12.92 13.10 -5.89
CA ASP A 105 14.26 12.58 -5.66
C ASP A 105 14.41 12.19 -4.18
N ALA A 106 15.15 11.10 -3.94
CA ALA A 106 15.35 10.51 -2.62
C ALA A 106 16.52 11.17 -1.88
#